data_AF-A0ABD2PAF7-F1
#
_entry.id   AF-A0ABD2PAF7-F1
#
_cell.length_a   1.000
_cell.length_b   1.000
_cell.length_c   1.000
_cell.angle_alpha   90.00
_cell.angle_beta   90.00
_cell.angle_gamma   90.00
#
_symmetry.space_group_name_H-M   'P 1'
#
loop_
_entity.id
_entity.type
_entity.pdbx_description
1 polymer ?
#
loop_
_entity_poly.entity_id
_entity_poly.type
_entity_poly.pdbx_seq_one_letter_code
_entity_poly.pdbx_strand_id
1 'polypeptide(L)'
;MEGEYSTTSSDGEEEIEAVAAFVILDEENRRKRRTWVHEINTKREKLGEYHKLVPELRKDPKRFHMYFRMSIEKFDYLHELIEDHLQKENAQLRKAISTAERLTVCVR
;
A
#
# COMPACT_ATOMS: atom_id res chain seq x y z
N MET A 1 43.36 -5.05 -56.94
CA MET A 1 42.03 -4.45 -57.19
C MET A 1 41.00 -5.47 -56.73
N GLU A 2 40.13 -5.27 -55.77
CA GLU A 2 39.88 -4.20 -54.79
C GLU A 2 39.28 -4.91 -53.56
N GLY A 3 39.62 -4.45 -52.36
CA GLY A 3 39.03 -4.99 -51.13
C GLY A 3 37.63 -4.44 -50.95
N GLU A 4 36.63 -5.30 -50.91
CA GLU A 4 35.26 -4.96 -50.51
C GLU A 4 35.26 -4.59 -49.02
N TYR A 5 35.23 -3.29 -48.72
CA TYR A 5 35.02 -2.80 -47.38
C TYR A 5 33.54 -2.96 -47.04
N SER A 6 33.25 -3.95 -46.19
CA SER A 6 31.90 -4.24 -45.72
C SER A 6 31.46 -3.16 -44.72
N THR A 7 30.88 -2.06 -45.20
CA THR A 7 30.10 -1.12 -44.37
C THR A 7 28.74 -1.75 -44.06
N THR A 8 28.75 -2.77 -43.19
CA THR A 8 27.53 -3.30 -42.59
C THR A 8 27.14 -2.40 -41.41
N SER A 9 26.30 -1.42 -41.71
CA SER A 9 25.24 -0.88 -40.84
C SER A 9 25.60 -0.56 -39.38
N SER A 10 26.50 0.41 -39.17
CA SER A 10 26.68 1.09 -37.88
C SER A 10 25.39 1.78 -37.38
N ASP A 11 24.52 2.16 -38.31
CA ASP A 11 23.26 2.88 -38.06
C ASP A 11 22.22 1.95 -37.39
N GLY A 12 22.17 0.68 -37.81
CA GLY A 12 21.25 -0.31 -37.24
C GLY A 12 21.63 -0.74 -35.82
N GLU A 13 22.92 -0.69 -35.46
CA GLU A 13 23.39 -1.03 -34.12
C GLU A 13 22.99 0.07 -33.11
N GLU A 14 23.17 1.35 -33.46
CA GLU A 14 22.69 2.47 -32.63
C GLU A 14 21.16 2.47 -32.47
N GLU A 15 20.41 2.15 -33.53
CA GLU A 15 18.95 2.00 -33.45
C GLU A 15 18.53 0.86 -32.51
N ILE A 16 19.20 -0.29 -32.58
CA ILE A 16 18.94 -1.44 -31.68
C ILE A 16 19.26 -1.08 -30.23
N GLU A 17 20.38 -0.39 -29.97
CA GLU A 17 20.75 0.07 -28.64
C GLU A 17 19.75 1.08 -28.08
N ALA A 18 19.27 2.03 -28.90
CA ALA A 18 18.27 3.02 -28.51
C ALA A 18 16.92 2.34 -28.17
N VAL A 19 16.50 1.36 -28.96
CA VAL A 19 15.28 0.58 -28.70
C VAL A 19 15.44 -0.26 -27.42
N ALA A 20 16.59 -0.90 -27.21
CA ALA A 20 16.86 -1.66 -26.00
C ALA A 20 16.85 -0.75 -24.76
N ALA A 21 17.48 0.41 -24.83
CA ALA A 21 17.47 1.41 -23.77
C ALA A 21 16.03 1.90 -23.47
N PHE A 22 15.23 2.16 -24.50
CA PHE A 22 13.83 2.55 -24.34
C PHE A 22 13.00 1.47 -23.63
N VAL A 23 13.14 0.20 -24.03
CA VAL A 23 12.42 -0.93 -23.41
C VAL A 23 12.82 -1.10 -21.94
N ILE A 24 14.11 -0.98 -21.61
CA ILE A 24 14.60 -1.06 -20.23
C ILE A 24 14.02 0.08 -19.39
N LEU A 25 14.06 1.32 -19.90
CA LEU A 25 13.53 2.50 -19.21
C LEU A 25 12.00 2.44 -19.05
N ASP A 26 11.25 1.95 -20.04
CA ASP A 26 9.80 1.76 -19.94
C ASP A 26 9.45 0.71 -18.88
N GLU A 27 10.14 -0.43 -18.88
CA GLU A 27 9.93 -1.48 -17.87
C GLU A 27 10.27 -0.99 -16.46
N GLU A 28 11.36 -0.22 -16.29
CA GLU A 28 11.72 0.37 -15.01
C GLU A 28 10.67 1.40 -14.55
N ASN A 29 10.19 2.25 -15.47
CA ASN A 29 9.12 3.21 -15.18
C ASN A 29 7.79 2.52 -14.85
N ARG A 30 7.44 1.43 -15.55
CA ARG A 30 6.26 0.62 -15.24
C ARG A 30 6.37 -0.06 -13.88
N ARG A 31 7.56 -0.53 -13.50
CA ARG A 31 7.81 -1.06 -12.14
C ARG A 31 7.68 0.03 -11.08
N LYS A 32 8.22 1.23 -11.32
CA LYS A 32 8.06 2.40 -10.45
C LYS A 32 6.59 2.80 -10.28
N ARG A 33 5.79 2.70 -11.36
CA ARG A 33 4.33 2.96 -11.32
C ARG A 33 3.53 1.86 -10.60
N ARG A 34 4.04 0.65 -10.46
CA ARG A 34 3.37 -0.46 -9.74
C ARG A 34 3.73 -0.44 -8.26
N THR A 35 3.21 0.54 -7.54
CA THR A 35 3.29 0.54 -6.08
C THR A 35 2.29 -0.47 -5.51
N TRP A 36 2.77 -1.58 -4.93
CA TRP A 36 1.90 -2.57 -4.29
C TRP A 36 1.14 -1.99 -3.09
N VAL A 37 1.78 -1.04 -2.37
CA VAL A 37 1.19 -0.26 -1.29
C VAL A 37 1.60 1.19 -1.49
N HIS A 38 0.62 2.10 -1.60
CA HIS A 38 0.89 3.54 -1.71
C HIS A 38 1.57 4.07 -0.44
N GLU A 39 2.48 5.05 -0.57
CA GLU A 39 3.29 5.58 0.54
C GLU A 39 2.46 6.08 1.73
N ILE A 40 1.26 6.60 1.46
CA ILE A 40 0.32 7.06 2.50
C ILE A 40 -0.08 5.91 3.45
N ASN A 41 -0.24 4.70 2.90
CA ASN A 41 -0.65 3.51 3.64
C ASN A 41 0.55 2.89 4.39
N THR A 42 1.77 3.12 3.93
CA THR A 42 3.00 2.74 4.64
C THR A 42 3.11 3.49 5.98
N LYS A 43 2.58 4.72 6.05
CA LYS A 43 2.61 5.54 7.26
C LYS A 43 1.42 5.29 8.20
N ARG A 44 0.56 4.29 7.95
CA ARG A 44 -0.69 4.09 8.72
C ARG A 44 -0.47 3.92 10.22
N GLU A 45 0.57 3.22 10.64
CA GLU A 45 0.81 3.00 12.08
C GLU A 45 1.14 4.30 12.82
N LYS A 46 1.75 5.27 12.12
CA LYS A 46 2.14 6.56 12.71
C LYS A 46 1.12 7.66 12.48
N LEU A 47 0.48 7.68 11.32
CA LEU A 47 -0.38 8.77 10.84
C LEU A 47 -1.83 8.36 10.61
N GLY A 48 -2.13 7.06 10.69
CA GLY A 48 -3.46 6.55 10.45
C GLY A 48 -4.45 7.02 11.50
N GLU A 49 -5.69 7.23 11.04
CA GLU A 49 -6.79 7.69 11.87
C GLU A 49 -6.99 6.82 13.09
N TYR A 50 -7.00 5.48 12.92
CA TYR A 50 -7.14 4.57 14.04
C TYR A 50 -6.09 4.82 15.14
N HIS A 51 -4.80 4.83 14.78
CA HIS A 51 -3.71 4.91 15.75
C HIS A 51 -3.58 6.28 16.43
N LYS A 52 -4.15 7.34 15.83
CA LYS A 52 -4.15 8.68 16.42
C LYS A 52 -5.46 9.03 17.11
N LEU A 53 -6.57 8.91 16.39
CA LEU A 53 -7.88 9.42 16.82
C LEU A 53 -8.55 8.49 17.84
N VAL A 54 -8.53 7.18 17.61
CA VAL A 54 -9.26 6.23 18.48
C VAL A 54 -8.72 6.22 19.92
N PRO A 55 -7.41 6.23 20.19
CA PRO A 55 -6.88 6.36 21.55
C PRO A 55 -7.32 7.65 22.24
N GLU A 56 -7.38 8.77 21.52
CA GLU A 56 -7.85 10.05 22.08
C GLU A 56 -9.36 10.02 22.35
N LEU A 57 -10.15 9.43 21.46
CA LEU A 57 -11.59 9.25 21.66
C LEU A 57 -11.88 8.35 22.87
N ARG A 58 -11.10 7.28 23.08
CA ARG A 58 -11.29 6.38 24.23
C ARG A 58 -11.09 7.07 25.58
N LYS A 59 -10.39 8.21 25.64
CA LYS A 59 -10.25 9.02 26.87
C LYS A 59 -11.51 9.82 27.20
N ASP A 60 -12.38 10.07 26.23
CA ASP A 60 -13.63 10.82 26.38
C ASP A 60 -14.83 9.99 25.87
N PRO A 61 -15.53 9.27 26.77
CA PRO A 61 -16.65 8.42 26.41
C PRO A 61 -17.78 9.16 25.66
N LYS A 62 -17.98 10.46 25.91
CA LYS A 62 -19.01 11.24 25.21
C LYS A 62 -18.61 11.45 23.76
N ARG A 63 -17.36 11.86 23.51
CA ARG A 63 -16.86 12.01 22.14
C ARG A 63 -16.76 10.67 21.41
N PHE A 64 -16.35 9.61 22.10
CA PHE A 64 -16.38 8.25 21.54
C PHE A 64 -17.78 7.88 21.08
N HIS A 65 -18.80 8.14 21.92
CA HIS A 65 -20.19 7.87 21.58
C HIS A 65 -20.70 8.73 20.42
N MET A 66 -20.32 10.01 20.34
CA MET A 66 -20.68 10.86 19.20
C MET A 66 -20.06 10.37 17.89
N TYR A 67 -18.82 9.89 17.95
CA TYR A 67 -18.06 9.42 16.81
C TYR A 67 -18.54 8.05 16.31
N PHE A 68 -18.59 7.05 17.18
CA PHE A 68 -18.96 5.67 16.82
C PHE A 68 -20.45 5.34 16.97
N ARG A 69 -21.25 6.26 17.52
CA ARG A 69 -22.68 6.04 17.86
C ARG A 69 -22.94 4.84 18.79
N MET A 70 -21.90 4.41 19.52
CA MET A 70 -21.94 3.34 20.51
C MET A 70 -20.97 3.63 21.66
N SER A 71 -21.17 2.97 22.80
CA SER A 71 -20.24 3.11 23.92
C SER A 71 -18.96 2.31 23.66
N ILE A 72 -17.91 2.59 24.43
CA ILE A 72 -16.61 1.91 24.31
C ILE A 72 -16.80 0.40 24.55
N GLU A 73 -17.61 0.04 25.54
CA GLU A 73 -17.87 -1.35 25.92
C GLU A 73 -18.59 -2.11 24.81
N LYS A 74 -19.54 -1.46 24.11
CA LYS A 74 -20.22 -2.06 22.96
C LYS A 74 -19.28 -2.27 21.78
N PHE A 75 -18.38 -1.32 21.56
CA PHE A 75 -17.36 -1.46 20.53
C PHE A 75 -16.43 -2.63 20.83
N ASP A 76 -15.94 -2.72 22.08
CA ASP A 76 -15.02 -3.79 22.51
C ASP A 76 -15.70 -5.17 22.47
N TYR A 77 -16.96 -5.26 22.91
CA TYR A 77 -17.75 -6.49 22.80
C TYR A 77 -17.97 -6.92 21.34
N LEU A 78 -18.28 -5.97 20.47
CA LEU A 78 -18.44 -6.25 19.04
C LEU A 78 -17.11 -6.69 18.42
N HIS A 79 -16.01 -6.07 18.82
CA HIS A 79 -14.67 -6.41 18.36
C HIS A 79 -14.27 -7.83 18.78
N GLU A 80 -14.50 -8.21 20.04
CA GLU A 80 -14.24 -9.56 20.55
C GLU A 80 -15.03 -10.62 19.77
N LEU A 81 -16.32 -10.37 19.49
CA LEU A 81 -17.18 -11.32 18.76
C LEU A 81 -16.70 -11.60 17.33
N ILE A 82 -16.08 -10.60 16.68
CA ILE A 82 -15.70 -10.70 15.27
C ILE A 82 -14.21 -10.96 15.08
N GLU A 83 -13.40 -10.81 16.12
CA GLU A 83 -11.93 -10.89 16.04
C GLU A 83 -11.49 -12.23 15.45
N ASP A 84 -12.00 -13.34 16.00
CA ASP A 84 -11.67 -14.70 15.57
C ASP A 84 -12.03 -14.97 14.09
N HIS A 85 -13.08 -14.32 13.59
CA HIS A 85 -13.56 -14.51 12.21
C HIS A 85 -12.85 -13.59 11.20
N LEU A 86 -12.25 -12.51 11.66
CA LEU A 86 -11.70 -11.44 10.80
C LEU A 86 -10.18 -11.30 10.90
N GLN A 87 -9.54 -12.03 11.82
CA GLN A 87 -8.10 -12.01 11.98
C GLN A 87 -7.42 -12.50 10.71
N LYS A 88 -6.51 -11.66 10.19
CA LYS A 88 -5.68 -11.98 9.03
C LYS A 88 -4.25 -12.14 9.48
N GLU A 89 -3.57 -13.13 8.92
CA GLU A 89 -2.15 -13.32 9.13
C GLU A 89 -1.33 -12.21 8.47
N ASN A 90 -0.21 -11.88 9.11
CA ASN A 90 0.78 -10.99 8.52
C ASN A 90 1.46 -11.70 7.34
N ALA A 91 1.58 -11.03 6.21
CA ALA A 91 2.40 -11.54 5.11
C ALA A 91 3.85 -11.11 5.34
N GLN A 92 4.81 -11.84 4.76
CA GLN A 92 6.26 -11.56 4.89
C GLN A 92 6.63 -10.10 4.56
N LEU A 93 5.88 -9.46 3.67
CA LEU A 93 6.14 -8.09 3.19
C LEU A 93 5.16 -7.04 3.73
N ARG A 94 4.13 -7.43 4.48
CA ARG A 94 3.16 -6.47 5.03
C ARG A 94 2.46 -6.97 6.29
N LYS A 95 2.27 -6.03 7.22
CA LYS A 95 1.41 -6.25 8.37
C LYS A 95 -0.07 -6.18 7.97
N ALA A 96 -0.84 -7.18 8.38
CA ALA A 96 -2.28 -7.18 8.24
C ALA A 96 -2.89 -5.96 8.96
N ILE A 97 -4.01 -5.46 8.44
CA ILE A 97 -4.80 -4.43 9.13
C ILE A 97 -5.49 -5.12 10.30
N SER A 98 -5.33 -4.58 11.50
CA SER A 98 -5.92 -5.19 12.69
C SER A 98 -7.45 -5.23 12.58
N THR A 99 -8.05 -6.21 13.24
CA THR A 99 -9.51 -6.38 13.29
C THR A 99 -10.20 -5.13 13.87
N ALA A 100 -9.59 -4.51 14.88
CA ALA A 100 -10.07 -3.26 15.46
C ALA A 100 -9.96 -2.05 14.51
N GLU A 101 -8.84 -1.91 13.76
CA GLU A 101 -8.69 -0.89 12.71
C GLU A 101 -9.79 -1.05 11.64
N ARG A 102 -10.07 -2.29 11.23
CA ARG A 102 -11.11 -2.58 10.23
C ARG A 102 -12.50 -2.26 10.77
N LEU A 103 -12.80 -2.69 12.00
CA LEU A 103 -14.07 -2.43 12.65
C LEU A 103 -14.33 -0.93 12.75
N THR A 104 -13.31 -0.15 13.14
CA THR A 104 -13.37 1.31 13.23
C THR A 104 -13.85 1.96 11.94
N VAL A 105 -13.35 1.51 10.79
CA VAL A 105 -13.76 2.03 9.48
C VAL A 105 -15.18 1.57 9.11
N CYS A 106 -15.58 0.38 9.54
CA CYS A 106 -16.91 -0.17 9.25
C CYS A 106 -18.03 0.50 10.04
N VAL A 107 -17.79 0.91 11.29
CA VAL A 107 -18.83 1.46 12.18
C VAL A 107 -18.84 2.99 12.30
N ARG A 108 -17.83 3.67 11.77
CA ARG A 108 -17.74 5.13 11.69
C ARG A 108 -18.89 5.72 10.86
#